data_AF-A0A0L0FET8-F1
#
_entry.id   AF-A0A0L0FET8-F1
#
_cell.length_a   1.000
_cell.length_b   1.000
_cell.length_c   1.000
_cell.angle_alpha   90.00
_cell.angle_beta   90.00
_cell.angle_gamma   90.00
#
_symmetry.space_group_name_H-M   'P 1'
#
loop_
_entity.id
_entity.type
_entity.pdbx_description
1 polymer ?
#
loop_
_entity_poly.entity_id
_entity_poly.type
_entity_poly.pdbx_seq_one_letter_code
_entity_poly.pdbx_strand_id
1 'polypeptide(L)'
;MSTVEIIGFTEGITAVIYFESGDSLLPSAYGDQIMFGIIGLLSVAVTLFAGDKIQNWVGLAILGVVLLAYASSFVGLFASSDGWQTGPVYVPRFNETALGMVTGLSSETMSDNLMPDFSEGFVWQTALSYLFPCFLGIFMGANNANGLRTPSSSIPKGAFSAILTSTCLYIMIFCLLAAVAERQLLKDFLLLFCYVAWPTRYLAICGLLTVGIGAAIQLLSTAPKVFASLAEDGVIPILTVL
;
A
#
# COMPACT_ATOMS: atom_id res chain seq x y z
N MET A 1 -2.33 -12.12 -6.96
CA MET A 1 -2.44 -10.80 -6.32
C MET A 1 -2.35 -10.88 -4.81
N SER A 2 -3.08 -11.77 -4.13
CA SER A 2 -3.00 -11.88 -2.67
C SER A 2 -1.58 -12.12 -2.12
N THR A 3 -0.76 -12.91 -2.81
CA THR A 3 0.66 -13.10 -2.46
C THR A 3 1.44 -11.78 -2.49
N VAL A 4 1.15 -10.89 -3.45
CA VAL A 4 1.82 -9.57 -3.55
C VAL A 4 1.45 -8.69 -2.36
N GLU A 5 0.19 -8.71 -1.93
CA GLU A 5 -0.25 -7.95 -0.75
C GLU A 5 0.41 -8.46 0.55
N ILE A 6 0.55 -9.77 0.70
CA ILE A 6 1.26 -10.37 1.84
C ILE A 6 2.74 -10.01 1.78
N ILE A 7 3.38 -10.08 0.61
CA ILE A 7 4.79 -9.70 0.46
C ILE A 7 4.96 -8.22 0.81
N GLY A 8 4.11 -7.32 0.30
CA GLY A 8 4.15 -5.90 0.64
C GLY A 8 3.97 -5.63 2.13
N PHE A 9 3.08 -6.38 2.81
CA PHE A 9 2.97 -6.35 4.27
C PHE A 9 4.28 -6.79 4.97
N THR A 10 4.90 -7.88 4.51
CA THR A 10 6.15 -8.37 5.09
C THR A 10 7.33 -7.44 4.84
N GLU A 11 7.43 -6.84 3.66
CA GLU A 11 8.44 -5.84 3.36
C GLU A 11 8.23 -4.57 4.19
N GLY A 12 6.98 -4.13 4.36
CA GLY A 12 6.65 -3.00 5.23
C GLY A 12 7.09 -3.22 6.68
N ILE A 13 6.75 -4.37 7.28
CA ILE A 13 7.10 -4.64 8.69
C ILE A 13 8.61 -4.85 8.89
N THR A 14 9.27 -5.55 7.96
CA THR A 14 10.72 -5.78 8.04
C THR A 14 11.50 -4.48 7.83
N ALA A 15 11.05 -3.61 6.93
CA ALA A 15 11.62 -2.28 6.75
C ALA A 15 11.49 -1.43 8.02
N VAL A 16 10.35 -1.50 8.72
CA VAL A 16 10.14 -0.76 9.99
C VAL A 16 11.07 -1.28 11.08
N ILE A 17 11.18 -2.60 11.23
CA ILE A 17 12.07 -3.23 12.21
C ILE A 17 13.52 -2.82 11.96
N TYR A 18 13.95 -2.92 10.72
CA TYR A 18 15.31 -2.60 10.33
C TYR A 18 15.62 -1.10 10.52
N PHE A 19 14.66 -0.22 10.23
CA PHE A 19 14.80 1.21 10.48
C PHE A 19 14.89 1.58 11.97
N GLU A 20 14.14 0.91 12.84
CA GLU A 20 14.12 1.22 14.28
C GLU A 20 15.27 0.53 15.04
N SER A 21 15.60 -0.72 14.69
CA SER A 21 16.55 -1.56 15.43
C SER A 21 17.95 -1.59 14.81
N GLY A 22 18.09 -1.20 13.54
CA GLY A 22 19.34 -1.26 12.78
C GLY A 22 19.77 -2.68 12.38
N ASP A 23 19.03 -3.71 12.77
CA ASP A 23 19.32 -5.12 12.49
C ASP A 23 18.03 -5.92 12.28
N SER A 24 18.13 -7.08 11.64
CA SER A 24 17.03 -8.03 11.51
C SER A 24 16.79 -8.78 12.83
N LEU A 25 15.54 -9.21 13.09
CA LEU A 25 15.22 -9.98 14.29
C LEU A 25 15.83 -11.38 14.23
N LEU A 26 15.77 -12.01 13.06
CA LEU A 26 16.45 -13.26 12.76
C LEU A 26 17.83 -13.00 12.13
N PRO A 27 18.72 -14.00 12.08
CA PRO A 27 20.05 -13.86 11.46
C PRO A 27 20.04 -13.50 9.96
N SER A 28 18.87 -13.48 9.32
CA SER A 28 18.71 -13.03 7.94
C SER A 28 17.40 -12.27 7.77
N ALA A 29 17.46 -11.16 7.02
CA ALA A 29 16.27 -10.39 6.64
C ALA A 29 15.23 -11.23 5.87
N TYR A 30 15.69 -12.19 5.07
CA TYR A 30 14.81 -13.15 4.39
C TYR A 30 14.05 -14.06 5.39
N GLY A 31 14.71 -14.46 6.48
CA GLY A 31 14.06 -15.20 7.57
C GLY A 31 12.93 -14.40 8.20
N ASP A 32 13.14 -13.11 8.45
CA ASP A 32 12.09 -12.24 9.00
C ASP A 32 10.89 -12.12 8.06
N GLN A 33 11.14 -11.95 6.75
CA GLN A 33 10.08 -11.90 5.74
C GLN A 33 9.24 -13.19 5.73
N ILE A 34 9.87 -14.37 5.80
CA ILE A 34 9.14 -15.64 5.88
C ILE A 34 8.31 -15.69 7.16
N MET A 35 8.90 -15.35 8.31
CA MET A 35 8.21 -15.40 9.60
C MET A 35 6.96 -14.52 9.60
N PHE A 36 7.10 -13.25 9.21
CA PHE A 36 5.96 -12.33 9.13
C PHE A 36 4.97 -12.71 8.02
N GLY A 37 5.44 -13.34 6.94
CA GLY A 37 4.56 -13.85 5.88
C GLY A 37 3.65 -14.95 6.36
N ILE A 38 4.19 -15.89 7.15
CA ILE A 38 3.41 -16.96 7.79
C ILE A 38 2.40 -16.36 8.77
N ILE A 39 2.83 -15.42 9.62
CA ILE A 39 1.93 -14.74 10.57
C ILE A 39 0.81 -14.00 9.83
N GLY A 40 1.15 -13.26 8.78
CA GLY A 40 0.18 -12.55 7.93
C GLY A 40 -0.84 -13.51 7.32
N LEU A 41 -0.38 -14.60 6.70
CA LEU A 41 -1.25 -15.62 6.10
C LEU A 41 -2.17 -16.28 7.14
N LEU A 42 -1.64 -16.63 8.33
CA LEU A 42 -2.45 -17.19 9.41
C LEU A 42 -3.52 -16.19 9.88
N SER A 43 -3.19 -14.91 10.00
CA SER A 43 -4.15 -13.87 10.40
C SER A 43 -5.29 -13.73 9.37
N VAL A 44 -4.95 -13.80 8.08
CA VAL A 44 -5.93 -13.80 6.98
C VAL A 44 -6.80 -15.06 7.04
N ALA A 45 -6.19 -16.23 7.21
CA ALA A 45 -6.93 -17.49 7.31
C ALA A 45 -7.96 -17.46 8.45
N VAL A 46 -7.55 -17.01 9.65
CA VAL A 46 -8.44 -16.87 10.81
C VAL A 46 -9.61 -15.94 10.52
N THR A 47 -9.37 -14.79 9.87
CA THR A 47 -10.43 -13.83 9.54
C THR A 47 -11.41 -14.37 8.49
N LEU A 48 -10.95 -15.21 7.56
CA LEU A 48 -11.83 -15.86 6.57
C LEU A 48 -12.81 -16.84 7.23
N PHE A 49 -12.37 -17.61 8.23
CA PHE A 49 -13.24 -18.53 8.97
C PHE A 49 -14.20 -17.83 9.94
N ALA A 50 -13.97 -16.55 10.25
CA ALA A 50 -14.82 -15.76 11.15
C ALA A 50 -16.17 -15.35 10.51
N GLY A 51 -16.32 -15.53 9.19
CA GLY A 51 -17.56 -15.30 8.44
C GLY A 51 -17.73 -13.86 7.93
N ASP A 52 -18.66 -13.71 6.97
CA ASP A 52 -18.81 -12.48 6.15
C ASP A 52 -19.09 -11.21 6.98
N LYS A 53 -19.82 -11.33 8.10
CA LYS A 53 -20.13 -10.18 8.96
C LYS A 53 -18.89 -9.57 9.60
N ILE A 54 -17.98 -10.42 10.11
CA ILE A 54 -16.73 -9.97 10.73
C ILE A 54 -15.83 -9.37 9.66
N GLN A 55 -15.73 -10.01 8.50
CA GLN A 55 -14.93 -9.49 7.39
C GLN A 55 -15.37 -8.08 6.97
N ASN A 56 -16.67 -7.82 6.85
CA ASN A 56 -17.17 -6.49 6.49
C ASN A 56 -16.82 -5.43 7.54
N TRP A 57 -16.96 -5.77 8.83
CA TRP A 57 -16.56 -4.89 9.93
C TRP A 57 -15.06 -4.61 9.96
N VAL A 58 -14.24 -5.65 9.76
CA VAL A 58 -12.78 -5.54 9.65
C VAL A 58 -12.40 -4.64 8.48
N GLY A 59 -13.03 -4.83 7.31
CA GLY A 59 -12.79 -3.98 6.14
C GLY A 59 -13.09 -2.50 6.40
N LEU A 60 -14.20 -2.21 7.09
CA LEU A 60 -14.56 -0.84 7.47
C LEU A 60 -13.56 -0.24 8.49
N ALA A 61 -13.10 -1.04 9.46
CA ALA A 61 -12.10 -0.61 10.42
C ALA A 61 -10.75 -0.31 9.75
N ILE A 62 -10.30 -1.17 8.83
CA ILE A 62 -9.08 -0.97 8.04
C ILE A 62 -9.19 0.30 7.20
N LEU A 63 -10.33 0.53 6.52
CA LEU A 63 -10.56 1.76 5.79
C LEU A 63 -10.40 3.00 6.68
N GLY A 64 -10.97 2.98 7.90
CA GLY A 64 -10.80 4.07 8.86
C GLY A 64 -9.34 4.33 9.23
N VAL A 65 -8.57 3.27 9.52
CA VAL A 65 -7.14 3.37 9.85
C VAL A 65 -6.33 3.92 8.67
N VAL A 66 -6.62 3.44 7.45
CA VAL A 66 -5.92 3.90 6.23
C VAL A 66 -6.22 5.36 5.93
N LEU A 67 -7.48 5.80 6.07
CA LEU A 67 -7.83 7.21 5.88
C LEU A 67 -7.13 8.12 6.90
N LEU A 68 -7.04 7.69 8.16
CA LEU A 68 -6.30 8.40 9.20
C LEU A 68 -4.80 8.45 8.91
N ALA A 69 -4.21 7.33 8.45
CA ALA A 69 -2.82 7.26 8.03
C ALA A 69 -2.53 8.22 6.87
N TYR A 70 -3.37 8.23 5.83
CA TYR A 70 -3.25 9.18 4.73
C TYR A 70 -3.34 10.62 5.22
N ALA A 71 -4.36 10.97 6.01
CA ALA A 71 -4.51 12.32 6.55
C ALA A 71 -3.27 12.75 7.36
N SER A 72 -2.74 11.85 8.19
CA SER A 72 -1.54 12.07 8.99
C SER A 72 -0.29 12.32 8.13
N SER A 73 -0.06 11.51 7.09
CA SER A 73 1.03 11.70 6.14
C SER A 73 0.88 12.99 5.33
N PHE A 74 -0.34 13.32 4.89
CA PHE A 74 -0.61 14.57 4.17
C PHE A 74 -0.33 15.79 5.04
N VAL A 75 -0.86 15.83 6.26
CA VAL A 75 -0.58 16.92 7.20
C VAL A 75 0.92 17.00 7.48
N GLY A 76 1.59 15.86 7.61
CA GLY A 76 3.04 15.76 7.77
C GLY A 76 3.85 16.37 6.63
N LEU A 77 3.45 16.13 5.38
CA LEU A 77 4.07 16.75 4.20
C LEU A 77 3.95 18.27 4.22
N PHE A 78 2.83 18.84 4.67
CA PHE A 78 2.71 20.30 4.82
C PHE A 78 3.46 20.81 6.05
N ALA A 79 3.37 20.13 7.18
CA ALA A 79 4.09 20.49 8.40
C ALA A 79 5.62 20.44 8.24
N SER A 80 6.12 19.71 7.23
CA SER A 80 7.53 19.72 6.87
C SER A 80 8.04 21.12 6.48
N SER A 81 7.19 22.01 5.95
CA SER A 81 7.59 23.41 5.71
C SER A 81 7.90 24.16 7.00
N ASP A 82 7.25 23.75 8.10
CA ASP A 82 7.40 24.36 9.43
C ASP A 82 8.51 23.68 10.25
N GLY A 83 9.28 22.77 9.64
CA GLY A 83 10.41 22.07 10.26
C GLY A 83 10.07 20.71 10.89
N TRP A 84 8.88 20.15 10.66
CA TRP A 84 8.56 18.80 11.13
C TRP A 84 9.35 17.73 10.36
N GLN A 85 10.13 16.92 11.10
CA GLN A 85 10.93 15.82 10.54
C GLN A 85 11.88 16.25 9.40
N THR A 86 12.28 17.53 9.36
CA THR A 86 13.27 18.04 8.41
C THR A 86 14.69 17.73 8.84
N GLY A 87 15.60 17.60 7.88
CA GLY A 87 17.00 17.34 8.11
C GLY A 87 17.48 15.97 7.59
N PRO A 88 18.69 15.55 8.00
CA PRO A 88 19.31 14.33 7.52
C PRO A 88 18.59 13.09 8.06
N VAL A 89 18.27 12.18 7.16
CA VAL A 89 17.70 10.86 7.45
C VAL A 89 18.73 9.81 7.04
N TYR A 90 19.06 8.93 7.97
CA TYR A 90 19.89 7.77 7.70
C TYR A 90 19.02 6.67 7.11
N VAL A 91 19.36 6.27 5.89
CA VAL A 91 18.66 5.22 5.16
C VAL A 91 19.60 4.03 5.04
N PRO A 92 19.35 2.95 5.77
CA PRO A 92 20.14 1.74 5.62
C PRO A 92 19.68 0.99 4.35
N ARG A 93 20.46 1.07 3.28
CA ARG A 93 20.27 0.42 1.98
C ARG A 93 21.25 -0.75 1.87
N PHE A 94 20.78 -2.00 1.84
CA PHE A 94 21.62 -3.20 1.59
C PHE A 94 23.07 -3.12 2.16
N ASN A 95 23.22 -3.05 3.49
CA ASN A 95 24.49 -2.89 4.22
C ASN A 95 25.27 -1.56 4.03
N GLU A 96 24.73 -0.58 3.30
CA GLU A 96 25.27 0.76 3.15
C GLU A 96 24.32 1.79 3.79
N THR A 97 24.86 2.72 4.57
CA THR A 97 24.09 3.83 5.12
C THR A 97 24.17 5.02 4.17
N ALA A 98 23.07 5.34 3.49
CA ALA A 98 22.94 6.55 2.70
C ALA A 98 22.40 7.70 3.58
N LEU A 99 22.88 8.91 3.33
CA LEU A 99 22.33 10.13 3.90
C LEU A 99 21.43 10.79 2.85
N GLY A 100 20.15 10.96 3.17
CA GLY A 100 19.23 11.76 2.37
C GLY A 100 18.57 12.84 3.22
N MET A 101 18.18 13.95 2.61
CA MET A 101 17.58 15.07 3.35
C MET A 101 16.07 15.22 3.09
N VAL A 102 15.33 15.45 4.17
CA VAL A 102 13.97 16.01 4.11
C VAL A 102 14.12 17.53 4.19
N THR A 103 13.86 18.20 3.07
CA THR A 103 14.04 19.66 2.90
C THR A 103 12.82 20.46 3.35
N GLY A 104 11.65 19.81 3.41
CA GLY A 104 10.37 20.51 3.48
C GLY A 104 9.91 20.99 2.11
N LEU A 105 8.74 21.63 2.00
CA LEU A 105 8.21 22.07 0.71
C LEU A 105 9.13 23.10 0.02
N SER A 106 9.95 22.63 -0.92
CA SER A 106 10.93 23.44 -1.64
C SER A 106 10.75 23.35 -3.15
N SER A 107 10.70 24.52 -3.80
CA SER A 107 10.66 24.60 -5.27
C SER A 107 11.98 24.15 -5.90
N GLU A 108 13.11 24.32 -5.20
CA GLU A 108 14.43 23.89 -5.68
C GLU A 108 14.49 22.36 -5.72
N THR A 109 14.16 21.71 -4.60
CA THR A 109 14.05 20.25 -4.50
C THR A 109 13.07 19.67 -5.52
N MET A 110 11.92 20.33 -5.71
CA MET A 110 10.96 19.92 -6.74
C MET A 110 11.57 19.99 -8.13
N SER A 111 12.25 21.09 -8.48
CA SER A 111 12.86 21.27 -9.80
C SER A 111 13.95 20.23 -10.09
N ASP A 112 14.73 19.88 -9.07
CA ASP A 112 15.77 18.85 -9.16
C ASP A 112 15.19 17.45 -9.35
N ASN A 113 13.94 17.23 -8.94
CA ASN A 113 13.22 15.95 -9.05
C ASN A 113 12.39 15.79 -10.34
N LEU A 114 12.18 16.85 -11.12
CA LEU A 114 11.29 16.81 -12.29
C LEU A 114 11.78 15.91 -13.43
N MET A 115 13.09 15.85 -13.64
CA MET A 115 13.65 15.05 -14.74
C MET A 115 13.73 13.57 -14.36
N PRO A 116 13.36 12.65 -15.26
CA PRO A 116 13.55 11.23 -15.00
C PRO A 116 15.04 10.90 -14.92
N ASP A 117 15.39 10.00 -14.00
CA ASP A 117 16.74 9.44 -13.91
C ASP A 117 16.63 7.93 -13.95
N PHE A 118 16.93 7.38 -15.13
CA PHE A 118 16.88 5.96 -15.45
C PHE A 118 18.24 5.27 -15.21
N SER A 119 18.92 5.66 -14.13
CA SER A 119 20.14 5.00 -13.65
C SER A 119 19.88 3.53 -13.27
N GLU A 120 20.95 2.72 -13.24
CA GLU A 120 20.91 1.32 -12.78
C GLU A 120 20.03 0.35 -13.62
N GLY A 121 19.75 0.68 -14.89
CA GLY A 121 18.96 -0.18 -15.78
C GLY A 121 17.45 -0.09 -15.56
N PHE A 122 17.01 0.86 -14.74
CA PHE A 122 15.60 1.15 -14.53
C PHE A 122 15.04 1.86 -15.77
N VAL A 123 14.09 1.26 -16.47
CA VAL A 123 13.44 1.86 -17.65
C VAL A 123 12.00 2.28 -17.33
N TRP A 124 11.44 3.15 -18.15
CA TRP A 124 10.05 3.63 -18.00
C TRP A 124 9.03 2.48 -17.89
N GLN A 125 9.23 1.38 -18.63
CA GLN A 125 8.37 0.20 -18.58
C GLN A 125 8.38 -0.46 -17.18
N THR A 126 9.53 -0.45 -16.51
CA THR A 126 9.66 -0.97 -15.15
C THR A 126 8.87 -0.12 -14.16
N ALA A 127 8.95 1.22 -14.27
CA ALA A 127 8.15 2.13 -13.45
C ALA A 127 6.64 1.87 -13.63
N LEU A 128 6.20 1.73 -14.89
CA LEU A 128 4.81 1.42 -15.22
C LEU A 128 4.39 0.07 -14.60
N SER A 129 5.25 -0.94 -14.64
CA SER A 129 4.94 -2.27 -14.10
C SER A 129 4.72 -2.26 -12.58
N TYR A 130 5.41 -1.39 -11.84
CA TYR A 130 5.17 -1.23 -10.40
C TYR A 130 3.88 -0.45 -10.09
N LEU A 131 3.51 0.51 -10.94
CA LEU A 131 2.28 1.28 -10.75
C LEU A 131 1.03 0.52 -11.23
N PHE A 132 1.18 -0.41 -12.18
CA PHE A 132 0.05 -1.11 -12.80
C PHE A 132 -0.87 -1.84 -11.79
N PRO A 133 -0.35 -2.58 -10.79
CA PRO A 133 -1.18 -3.20 -9.76
C PRO A 133 -2.11 -2.22 -9.03
N CYS A 134 -1.71 -0.96 -8.87
CA CYS A 134 -2.50 0.06 -8.19
C CYS A 134 -3.84 0.39 -8.90
N PHE A 135 -4.00 0.01 -10.18
CA PHE A 135 -5.22 0.25 -10.97
C PHE A 135 -6.14 -0.97 -11.09
N LEU A 136 -5.70 -2.16 -10.67
CA LEU A 136 -6.42 -3.42 -10.92
C LEU A 136 -7.70 -3.59 -10.08
N GLY A 137 -7.89 -2.78 -9.04
CA GLY A 137 -9.03 -2.86 -8.12
C GLY A 137 -10.37 -2.30 -8.63
N ILE A 138 -10.45 -1.80 -9.87
CA ILE A 138 -11.63 -1.10 -10.40
C ILE A 138 -12.94 -1.93 -10.34
N PHE A 139 -12.85 -3.26 -10.46
CA PHE A 139 -14.02 -4.15 -10.49
C PHE A 139 -14.48 -4.64 -9.12
N MET A 140 -13.81 -4.24 -8.03
CA MET A 140 -14.12 -4.72 -6.67
C MET A 140 -15.55 -4.33 -6.23
N GLY A 141 -16.11 -3.24 -6.78
CA GLY A 141 -17.49 -2.83 -6.52
C GLY A 141 -18.55 -3.78 -7.10
N ALA A 142 -18.25 -4.49 -8.18
CA ALA A 142 -19.19 -5.44 -8.80
C ALA A 142 -19.44 -6.68 -7.92
N ASN A 143 -18.46 -7.06 -7.09
CA ASN A 143 -18.57 -8.20 -6.19
C ASN A 143 -19.66 -8.02 -5.11
N ASN A 144 -20.12 -6.78 -4.90
CA ASN A 144 -21.17 -6.44 -3.94
C ASN A 144 -22.47 -5.97 -4.62
N ALA A 145 -22.65 -6.29 -5.91
CA ALA A 145 -23.81 -5.84 -6.69
C ALA A 145 -25.15 -6.20 -6.05
N ASN A 146 -25.25 -7.40 -5.44
CA ASN A 146 -26.47 -7.91 -4.81
C ASN A 146 -26.94 -7.08 -3.61
N GLY A 147 -26.06 -6.29 -3.00
CA GLY A 147 -26.38 -5.41 -1.87
C GLY A 147 -26.82 -3.99 -2.26
N LEU A 148 -26.81 -3.65 -3.55
CA LEU A 148 -27.09 -2.29 -4.02
C LEU A 148 -28.56 -2.10 -4.41
N ARG A 149 -29.13 -0.93 -4.05
CA ARG A 149 -30.49 -0.56 -4.45
C ARG A 149 -30.67 -0.47 -5.97
N THR A 150 -29.65 0.04 -6.69
CA THR A 150 -29.65 0.19 -8.15
C THR A 150 -28.28 -0.16 -8.74
N PRO A 151 -27.95 -1.46 -8.91
CA PRO A 151 -26.62 -1.91 -9.31
C PRO A 151 -26.15 -1.34 -10.67
N SER A 152 -27.03 -1.33 -11.67
CA SER A 152 -26.74 -0.91 -13.05
C SER A 152 -26.27 0.54 -13.18
N SER A 153 -26.68 1.42 -12.27
CA SER A 153 -26.21 2.81 -12.23
C SER A 153 -25.11 3.03 -11.19
N SER A 154 -25.18 2.33 -10.05
CA SER A 154 -24.28 2.57 -8.91
C SER A 154 -22.87 2.03 -9.15
N ILE A 155 -22.73 0.85 -9.78
CA ILE A 155 -21.43 0.24 -10.08
C ILE A 155 -20.58 1.15 -10.99
N PRO A 156 -21.05 1.57 -12.19
CA PRO A 156 -20.23 2.38 -13.07
C PRO A 156 -19.91 3.75 -12.46
N LYS A 157 -20.87 4.40 -11.79
CA LYS A 157 -20.63 5.69 -11.12
C LYS A 157 -19.57 5.60 -10.02
N GLY A 158 -19.68 4.58 -9.17
CA GLY A 158 -18.72 4.33 -8.09
C GLY A 158 -17.31 4.02 -8.63
N ALA A 159 -17.21 3.24 -9.70
CA ALA A 159 -15.93 2.93 -10.33
C ALA A 159 -15.26 4.20 -10.88
N PHE A 160 -15.96 5.02 -11.67
CA PHE A 160 -15.39 6.25 -12.21
C PHE A 160 -15.03 7.28 -11.13
N SER A 161 -15.84 7.42 -10.08
CA SER A 161 -15.50 8.32 -8.97
C SER A 161 -14.26 7.84 -8.22
N ALA A 162 -14.15 6.52 -7.96
CA ALA A 162 -12.98 5.94 -7.31
C ALA A 162 -11.69 6.12 -8.14
N ILE A 163 -11.75 5.94 -9.47
CA ILE A 163 -10.62 6.19 -10.37
C ILE A 163 -10.19 7.65 -10.30
N LEU A 164 -11.14 8.59 -10.41
CA LEU A 164 -10.82 10.00 -10.39
C LEU A 164 -10.20 10.42 -9.06
N THR A 165 -10.80 9.98 -7.94
CA THR A 165 -10.28 10.27 -6.60
C THR A 165 -8.87 9.70 -6.40
N SER A 166 -8.65 8.41 -6.71
CA SER A 166 -7.32 7.79 -6.57
C SER A 166 -6.27 8.42 -7.48
N THR A 167 -6.63 8.76 -8.72
CA THR A 167 -5.72 9.44 -9.65
C THR A 167 -5.30 10.82 -9.12
N CYS A 168 -6.26 11.62 -8.64
CA CYS A 168 -5.95 12.91 -8.03
C CYS A 168 -5.06 12.76 -6.78
N LEU A 169 -5.32 11.76 -5.94
CA LEU A 169 -4.50 11.49 -4.75
C LEU A 169 -3.07 11.10 -5.12
N TYR A 170 -2.87 10.21 -6.10
CA TYR A 170 -1.53 9.81 -6.53
C TYR A 170 -0.72 10.99 -7.09
N ILE A 171 -1.32 11.80 -7.96
CA ILE A 171 -0.66 12.99 -8.52
C ILE A 171 -0.26 13.95 -7.38
N MET A 172 -1.16 14.20 -6.44
CA MET A 172 -0.88 15.08 -5.31
C MET A 172 0.26 14.55 -4.44
N ILE A 173 0.26 13.25 -4.10
CA ILE A 173 1.32 12.62 -3.29
C ILE A 173 2.66 12.70 -4.01
N PHE A 174 2.71 12.37 -5.30
CA PHE A 174 3.96 12.41 -6.07
C PHE A 174 4.52 13.83 -6.17
N CYS A 175 3.68 14.84 -6.43
CA CYS A 175 4.12 16.23 -6.46
C CYS A 175 4.63 16.71 -5.09
N LEU A 176 3.94 16.37 -4.00
CA LEU A 176 4.35 16.78 -2.66
C LEU A 176 5.64 16.06 -2.22
N LEU A 177 5.76 14.75 -2.43
CA LEU A 177 6.99 14.03 -2.13
C LEU A 177 8.19 14.54 -2.93
N ALA A 178 7.98 14.86 -4.22
CA ALA A 178 9.02 15.47 -5.05
C ALA A 178 9.46 16.85 -4.54
N ALA A 179 8.59 17.60 -3.85
CA ALA A 179 8.94 18.88 -3.26
C ALA A 179 9.59 18.78 -1.88
N VAL A 180 9.33 17.71 -1.11
CA VAL A 180 9.71 17.56 0.31
C VAL A 180 11.01 16.80 0.54
N ALA A 181 11.38 15.90 -0.38
CA ALA A 181 12.50 14.98 -0.20
C ALA A 181 13.48 15.03 -1.37
N GLU A 182 14.78 14.96 -1.06
CA GLU A 182 15.81 14.84 -2.08
C GLU A 182 15.70 13.53 -2.86
N ARG A 183 16.21 13.56 -4.10
CA ARG A 183 16.16 12.42 -5.03
C ARG A 183 16.69 11.11 -4.44
N GLN A 184 17.77 11.18 -3.66
CA GLN A 184 18.35 9.99 -3.04
C GLN A 184 17.37 9.35 -2.05
N LEU A 185 16.70 10.17 -1.23
CA LEU A 185 15.73 9.71 -0.25
C LEU A 185 14.49 9.11 -0.93
N LEU A 186 14.04 9.70 -2.04
CA LEU A 186 12.93 9.18 -2.85
C LEU A 186 13.22 7.80 -3.47
N LYS A 187 14.48 7.52 -3.81
CA LYS A 187 14.90 6.23 -4.40
C LYS A 187 15.12 5.15 -3.34
N ASP A 188 15.77 5.52 -2.24
CA ASP A 188 16.30 4.53 -1.29
C ASP A 188 15.39 4.30 -0.08
N PHE A 189 14.48 5.23 0.25
CA PHE A 189 13.70 5.15 1.48
C PHE A 189 12.22 4.80 1.26
N LEU A 190 11.93 3.51 1.32
CA LEU A 190 10.59 2.94 1.15
C LEU A 190 9.55 3.52 2.15
N LEU A 191 9.98 3.85 3.37
CA LEU A 191 9.09 4.33 4.43
C LEU A 191 8.94 5.86 4.47
N LEU A 192 9.44 6.59 3.47
CA LEU A 192 9.44 8.06 3.46
C LEU A 192 8.05 8.66 3.73
N PHE A 193 7.01 8.16 3.07
CA PHE A 193 5.65 8.65 3.25
C PHE A 193 5.10 8.41 4.67
N CYS A 194 5.57 7.37 5.35
CA CYS A 194 5.24 7.10 6.75
C CYS A 194 6.08 7.96 7.71
N TYR A 195 7.35 8.18 7.37
CA TYR A 195 8.30 8.95 8.18
C TYR A 195 7.87 10.40 8.38
N VAL A 196 7.40 11.05 7.31
CA VAL A 196 6.97 12.45 7.34
C VAL A 196 5.65 12.66 8.09
N ALA A 197 4.93 11.60 8.48
CA ALA A 197 3.59 11.71 9.04
C ALA A 197 3.54 12.47 10.39
N TRP A 198 2.50 13.29 10.54
CA TRP A 198 2.25 14.11 11.73
C TRP A 198 0.93 13.69 12.40
N PRO A 199 0.83 13.65 13.74
CA PRO A 199 1.86 14.01 14.73
C PRO A 199 2.85 12.89 15.03
N THR A 200 2.60 11.67 14.57
CA THR A 200 3.45 10.50 14.84
C THR A 200 3.53 9.60 13.62
N ARG A 201 4.74 9.15 13.27
CA ARG A 201 4.98 8.19 12.18
C ARG A 201 4.26 6.85 12.35
N TYR A 202 4.03 6.43 13.58
CA TYR A 202 3.40 5.14 13.88
C TYR A 202 1.97 5.03 13.35
N LEU A 203 1.24 6.15 13.23
CA LEU A 203 -0.10 6.14 12.66
C LEU A 203 -0.07 5.74 11.18
N ALA A 204 0.87 6.29 10.42
CA ALA A 204 1.06 5.94 9.02
C ALA A 204 1.59 4.50 8.85
N ILE A 205 2.49 4.05 9.73
CA ILE A 205 2.98 2.67 9.75
C ILE A 205 1.82 1.69 10.00
N CYS A 206 0.94 1.97 10.97
CA CYS A 206 -0.25 1.14 11.19
C CYS A 206 -1.15 1.09 9.94
N GLY A 207 -1.31 2.20 9.23
CA GLY A 207 -2.01 2.23 7.93
C GLY A 207 -1.35 1.33 6.87
N LEU A 208 -0.03 1.43 6.72
CA LEU A 208 0.75 0.60 5.80
C LEU A 208 0.60 -0.90 6.09
N LEU A 209 0.67 -1.30 7.36
CA LEU A 209 0.56 -2.70 7.75
C LEU A 209 -0.88 -3.24 7.59
N THR A 210 -1.88 -2.43 7.96
CA THR A 210 -3.29 -2.84 7.88
C THR A 210 -3.80 -2.89 6.45
N VAL A 211 -3.31 -2.04 5.54
CA VAL A 211 -3.77 -2.06 4.14
C VAL A 211 -3.34 -3.33 3.41
N GLY A 212 -2.10 -3.81 3.61
CA GLY A 212 -1.62 -5.04 2.98
C GLY A 212 -2.40 -6.28 3.43
N ILE A 213 -2.62 -6.43 4.75
CA ILE A 213 -3.45 -7.52 5.29
C ILE A 213 -4.90 -7.39 4.80
N GLY A 214 -5.48 -6.18 4.84
CA GLY A 214 -6.86 -5.95 4.42
C GLY A 214 -7.11 -6.30 2.95
N ALA A 215 -6.19 -5.92 2.07
CA ALA A 215 -6.25 -6.27 0.66
C ALA A 215 -6.14 -7.79 0.46
N ALA A 216 -5.26 -8.47 1.20
CA ALA A 216 -5.15 -9.93 1.16
C ALA A 216 -6.45 -10.63 1.60
N ILE A 217 -7.08 -10.18 2.70
CA ILE A 217 -8.38 -10.70 3.17
C ILE A 217 -9.44 -10.59 2.08
N GLN A 218 -9.56 -9.41 1.45
CA GLN A 218 -10.58 -9.17 0.43
C GLN A 218 -10.38 -10.06 -0.80
N LEU A 219 -9.13 -10.22 -1.26
CA LEU A 219 -8.81 -11.06 -2.41
C LEU A 219 -9.07 -12.54 -2.12
N LEU A 220 -8.68 -13.04 -0.94
CA LEU A 220 -8.91 -14.44 -0.58
C LEU A 220 -10.38 -14.77 -0.33
N SER A 221 -11.19 -13.82 0.16
CA SER A 221 -12.63 -14.03 0.33
C SER A 221 -13.39 -13.99 -0.99
N THR A 222 -12.96 -13.14 -1.92
CA THR A 222 -13.65 -12.97 -3.20
C THR A 222 -13.35 -14.11 -4.18
N ALA A 223 -12.11 -14.57 -4.25
CA ALA A 223 -11.71 -15.54 -5.27
C ALA A 223 -12.53 -16.85 -5.25
N PRO A 224 -12.76 -17.52 -4.09
CA PRO A 224 -13.58 -18.73 -4.05
C PRO A 224 -15.03 -18.48 -4.45
N LYS A 225 -15.60 -17.32 -4.10
CA LYS A 225 -16.98 -16.95 -4.45
C LYS A 225 -17.16 -16.84 -5.95
N VAL A 226 -16.19 -16.22 -6.65
CA VAL A 226 -16.18 -16.13 -8.11
C VAL A 226 -16.01 -17.51 -8.75
N PHE A 227 -15.14 -18.37 -8.20
CA PHE A 227 -15.00 -19.74 -8.69
C PHE A 227 -16.27 -20.57 -8.49
N ALA A 228 -16.95 -20.43 -7.34
CA ALA A 228 -18.20 -21.11 -7.06
C ALA A 228 -19.31 -20.68 -8.03
N SER A 229 -19.48 -19.38 -8.29
CA SER A 229 -20.47 -18.91 -9.28
C SER A 229 -20.20 -19.44 -10.69
N LEU A 230 -18.93 -19.54 -11.09
CA LEU A 230 -18.56 -20.12 -12.40
C LEU A 230 -18.86 -21.63 -12.49
N ALA A 231 -18.75 -22.35 -11.37
CA ALA A 231 -19.09 -23.77 -11.30
C ALA A 231 -20.60 -23.99 -11.38
N GLU A 232 -21.38 -23.18 -10.65
CA GLU A 232 -22.86 -23.17 -10.69
C GLU A 232 -23.40 -22.84 -12.09
N ASP A 233 -22.77 -21.90 -12.79
CA ASP A 233 -23.13 -21.54 -14.17
C ASP A 233 -22.77 -22.62 -15.21
N GLY A 234 -22.11 -23.71 -14.80
CA GLY A 234 -21.75 -24.81 -15.68
C GLY A 234 -20.68 -24.45 -16.73
N VAL A 235 -19.97 -23.33 -16.56
CA VAL A 235 -18.96 -22.85 -17.51
C VAL A 235 -17.75 -23.78 -17.54
N ILE A 236 -17.41 -24.39 -16.40
CA ILE A 236 -16.30 -25.34 -16.26
C ILE A 236 -16.88 -26.74 -15.99
N PRO A 237 -16.96 -27.62 -17.02
CA PRO A 237 -17.67 -28.90 -16.93
C PRO A 237 -17.15 -29.85 -15.83
N ILE A 238 -15.89 -29.70 -15.42
CA ILE A 238 -15.26 -30.52 -14.37
C ILE A 238 -15.75 -30.12 -12.96
N LEU A 239 -16.20 -28.87 -12.77
CA LEU A 239 -16.59 -28.33 -11.47
C LEU A 239 -18.09 -28.38 -11.19
N THR A 240 -18.93 -28.63 -12.21
CA THR A 240 -20.40 -28.64 -12.11
C THR A 240 -20.99 -29.81 -11.32
N VAL A 241 -20.15 -30.75 -10.87
CA VAL A 241 -20.56 -31.97 -10.14
C VAL A 241 -20.42 -31.81 -8.60
N LEU A 242 -19.84 -30.69 -8.14
CA LEU A 242 -19.74 -30.32 -6.72
C LEU A 242 -20.94 -29.46 -6.31
#